data_AF-A0A6V8QCW2-F1
#
_entry.id   AF-A0A6V8QCW2-F1
#
_cell.length_a   1.000
_cell.length_b   1.000
_cell.length_c   1.000
_cell.angle_alpha   90.00
_cell.angle_beta   90.00
_cell.angle_gamma   90.00
#
_symmetry.space_group_name_H-M   'P 1'
#
loop_
_entity.id
_entity.type
_entity.pdbx_description
1 polymer ?
#
loop_
_entity_poly.entity_id
_entity_poly.type
_entity_poly.pdbx_seq_one_letter_code
_entity_poly.pdbx_strand_id
1 'polypeptide(L)'
;MKMPFLRTLNPKLLVSFLVVVLVTVGLTSLALGFITGSQFSSYLRRGAEVRSQSLATFLVDSYLKNGNWQEVQEVISGLTTMMGDHIVVVDSSNTVVA
;
A
#
# COMPACT_ATOMS: atom_id res chain seq x y z
N MET A 1 49.15 2.34 32.54
CA MET A 1 48.30 1.39 31.80
C MET A 1 48.04 1.95 30.41
N LYS A 2 48.86 1.59 29.41
CA LYS A 2 48.77 2.08 28.02
C LYS A 2 48.39 0.87 27.16
N MET A 3 47.19 0.88 26.57
CA MET A 3 46.75 -0.16 25.64
C MET A 3 47.48 0.01 24.30
N PRO A 4 48.30 -0.94 23.85
CA PRO A 4 48.97 -0.86 22.56
C PRO A 4 48.08 -1.52 21.49
N PHE A 5 47.03 -0.83 21.04
CA PHE A 5 46.17 -1.37 19.96
C PHE A 5 46.59 -0.93 18.55
N LEU A 6 47.70 -0.21 18.41
CA LEU A 6 48.09 0.45 17.15
C LEU A 6 49.43 -0.04 16.59
N ARG A 7 49.63 -1.37 16.51
CA ARG A 7 50.83 -1.91 15.83
C ARG A 7 50.65 -3.28 15.17
N THR A 8 49.48 -3.57 14.65
CA THR A 8 49.25 -4.66 13.69
C THR A 8 48.31 -4.15 12.61
N LEU A 9 48.39 -4.66 11.38
CA LEU A 9 47.58 -4.21 10.21
C LEU A 9 46.06 -4.41 10.38
N ASN A 10 45.65 -5.04 11.48
CA ASN A 10 44.30 -5.52 11.74
C ASN A 10 43.21 -4.43 11.94
N PRO A 11 43.44 -3.27 12.59
CA PRO A 11 42.38 -2.30 12.84
C PRO A 11 41.97 -1.57 11.54
N LYS A 12 42.89 -1.35 10.59
CA LYS A 12 42.54 -0.78 9.28
C LYS A 12 41.64 -1.71 8.48
N LEU A 13 41.93 -3.01 8.51
CA LEU A 13 41.13 -4.03 7.82
C LEU A 13 39.74 -4.15 8.44
N LEU A 14 39.66 -4.14 9.77
CA LEU A 14 38.39 -4.21 10.51
C LEU A 14 37.53 -2.97 10.25
N VAL A 15 38.12 -1.77 10.30
CA VAL A 15 37.41 -0.52 9.98
C VAL A 15 36.93 -0.51 8.53
N SER A 16 37.77 -0.92 7.57
CA SER A 16 37.37 -0.96 6.16
C SER A 16 36.21 -1.93 5.93
N PHE A 17 36.21 -3.08 6.60
CA PHE A 17 35.11 -4.05 6.52
C PHE A 17 33.83 -3.48 7.12
N LEU A 18 33.94 -2.81 8.26
CA LEU A 18 32.80 -2.18 8.95
C LEU A 18 32.17 -1.07 8.10
N VAL A 19 33.00 -0.26 7.43
CA VAL A 19 32.54 0.77 6.48
C VAL A 19 31.80 0.13 5.31
N VAL A 20 32.32 -0.95 4.71
CA VAL A 20 31.65 -1.64 3.60
C VAL A 20 30.29 -2.20 4.02
N VAL A 21 30.20 -2.80 5.21
CA VAL A 21 28.93 -3.30 5.77
C VAL A 21 27.94 -2.15 5.95
N LEU A 22 28.36 -1.04 6.57
CA LEU A 22 27.49 0.12 6.78
C LEU A 22 26.98 0.73 5.48
N VAL A 23 27.86 0.87 4.48
CA VAL A 23 27.47 1.40 3.15
C VAL A 23 26.48 0.46 2.47
N THR A 24 26.73 -0.85 2.51
CA THR A 24 25.86 -1.84 1.87
C THR A 24 24.48 -1.88 2.52
N VAL A 25 24.42 -1.90 3.86
CA VAL A 25 23.15 -1.89 4.61
C VAL A 25 22.42 -0.55 4.43
N GLY A 26 23.15 0.58 4.46
CA GLY A 26 22.58 1.91 4.23
C GLY A 26 21.96 2.05 2.85
N LEU A 27 22.69 1.65 1.80
CA LEU A 27 22.18 1.65 0.42
C LEU A 27 20.96 0.73 0.26
N THR A 28 20.98 -0.45 0.87
CA THR A 28 19.84 -1.39 0.83
C THR A 28 18.62 -0.81 1.53
N SER A 29 18.79 -0.20 2.70
CA SER A 29 17.69 0.45 3.44
C SER A 29 17.11 1.64 2.69
N LEU A 30 17.95 2.48 2.07
CA LEU A 30 17.51 3.56 1.19
C LEU A 30 16.77 3.02 -0.04
N ALA A 31 17.26 1.95 -0.65
CA ALA A 31 16.60 1.30 -1.80
C ALA A 31 15.23 0.71 -1.43
N LEU A 32 15.08 0.14 -0.24
CA LEU A 32 13.79 -0.32 0.28
C LEU A 32 12.82 0.85 0.47
N GLY A 33 13.28 2.02 0.91
CA GLY A 33 12.45 3.22 0.99
C GLY A 33 11.85 3.64 -0.36
N PHE A 34 12.64 3.56 -1.44
CA PHE A 34 12.18 3.88 -2.80
C PHE A 34 11.31 2.78 -3.43
N ILE A 35 11.60 1.50 -3.16
CA ILE A 35 10.89 0.38 -3.79
C ILE A 35 9.57 0.09 -3.07
N THR A 36 9.53 0.15 -1.73
CA THR A 36 8.34 -0.22 -0.93
C THR A 36 7.17 0.76 -1.12
N GLY A 37 7.44 2.05 -1.33
CA GLY A 37 6.38 3.02 -1.64
C GLY A 37 5.66 2.72 -2.96
N SER A 38 6.39 2.26 -3.97
CA SER A 38 5.81 1.88 -5.27
C SER A 38 5.06 0.55 -5.22
N GLN A 39 5.58 -0.44 -4.49
CA GLN A 39 4.97 -1.77 -4.39
C GLN A 39 3.69 -1.74 -3.56
N PHE A 40 3.65 -0.98 -2.46
CA PHE A 40 2.45 -0.85 -1.62
C PHE A 40 1.31 -0.16 -2.37
N SER A 41 1.59 0.94 -3.08
CA SER A 41 0.61 1.60 -3.94
C SER A 41 0.14 0.69 -5.09
N SER A 42 1.03 -0.09 -5.68
CA SER A 42 0.70 -1.03 -6.76
C SER A 42 -0.15 -2.21 -6.28
N TYR A 43 0.13 -2.74 -5.09
CA TYR A 43 -0.68 -3.79 -4.46
C TYR A 43 -2.08 -3.27 -4.07
N LEU A 44 -2.15 -2.06 -3.48
CA LEU A 44 -3.43 -1.42 -3.18
C LEU A 44 -4.23 -1.11 -4.44
N ARG A 45 -3.60 -0.57 -5.49
CA ARG A 45 -4.28 -0.29 -6.77
C ARG A 45 -4.80 -1.55 -7.45
N ARG A 46 -4.01 -2.63 -7.53
CA ARG A 46 -4.49 -3.90 -8.13
C ARG A 46 -5.62 -4.53 -7.33
N GLY A 47 -5.56 -4.48 -6.01
CA GLY A 47 -6.66 -4.94 -5.15
C GLY A 47 -7.92 -4.10 -5.31
N ALA A 48 -7.77 -2.77 -5.34
CA ALA A 48 -8.87 -1.84 -5.50
C ALA A 48 -9.55 -1.95 -6.88
N GLU A 49 -8.79 -2.13 -7.96
CA GLU A 49 -9.33 -2.19 -9.32
C GLU A 49 -10.15 -3.47 -9.57
N VAL A 50 -9.66 -4.62 -9.14
CA VAL A 50 -10.40 -5.90 -9.22
C VAL A 50 -11.66 -5.86 -8.35
N ARG A 51 -11.57 -5.26 -7.15
CA ARG A 51 -12.72 -5.14 -6.25
C ARG A 51 -13.75 -4.12 -6.75
N SER A 52 -13.30 -3.03 -7.37
CA SER A 52 -14.17 -2.02 -8.01
C SER A 52 -14.95 -2.63 -9.17
N GLN A 53 -14.34 -3.48 -10.00
CA GLN A 53 -15.06 -4.19 -11.07
C GLN A 53 -16.10 -5.17 -10.53
N SER A 54 -15.76 -5.89 -9.47
CA SER A 54 -16.68 -6.82 -8.82
C SER A 54 -17.87 -6.08 -8.19
N LEU A 55 -17.62 -4.96 -7.51
CA LEU A 55 -18.65 -4.08 -6.96
C LEU A 55 -19.54 -3.50 -8.05
N ALA A 56 -18.95 -2.97 -9.13
CA ALA A 56 -19.73 -2.46 -10.27
C ALA A 56 -20.65 -3.52 -10.86
N THR A 57 -20.18 -4.76 -10.98
CA THR A 57 -20.99 -5.88 -11.51
C THR A 57 -22.16 -6.22 -10.58
N PHE A 58 -21.91 -6.26 -9.26
CA PHE A 58 -22.96 -6.49 -8.25
C PHE A 58 -24.01 -5.38 -8.23
N LEU A 59 -23.57 -4.11 -8.30
CA LEU A 59 -24.46 -2.95 -8.32
C LEU A 59 -25.36 -2.95 -9.56
N VAL A 60 -24.81 -3.31 -10.72
CA VAL A 60 -25.59 -3.46 -11.95
C VAL A 60 -26.62 -4.59 -11.82
N ASP A 61 -26.27 -5.75 -11.27
CA ASP A 61 -27.20 -6.87 -11.10
C ASP A 61 -28.33 -6.56 -10.10
N SER A 62 -28.01 -5.89 -8.98
CA SER A 62 -29.00 -5.44 -7.98
C SER A 62 -29.95 -4.39 -8.57
N TYR A 63 -29.42 -3.42 -9.32
CA TYR A 63 -30.24 -2.43 -10.01
C TYR A 63 -31.14 -3.06 -11.07
N LEU A 64 -30.66 -4.03 -11.85
CA LEU A 64 -31.45 -4.73 -12.86
C LEU A 64 -32.59 -5.57 -12.26
N LYS A 65 -32.40 -6.13 -11.05
CA LYS A 65 -33.43 -6.91 -10.36
C LYS A 65 -34.54 -6.06 -9.76
N ASN A 66 -34.17 -4.98 -9.08
CA ASN A 66 -35.09 -4.22 -8.23
C ASN A 66 -35.48 -2.85 -8.80
N GLY A 67 -34.78 -2.40 -9.84
CA GLY A 67 -35.02 -1.11 -10.50
C GLY A 67 -34.81 0.10 -9.59
N ASN A 68 -34.11 -0.06 -8.46
CA ASN A 68 -33.92 0.99 -7.47
C ASN A 68 -32.52 0.90 -6.82
N TRP A 69 -32.14 1.96 -6.12
CA TRP A 69 -30.84 2.12 -5.47
C TRP A 69 -30.87 1.81 -3.96
N GLN A 70 -31.97 1.26 -3.44
CA GLN A 70 -32.18 1.09 -1.99
C GLN A 70 -31.19 0.09 -1.37
N GLU A 71 -30.98 -1.04 -2.04
CA GLU A 71 -30.04 -2.09 -1.60
C GLU A 71 -28.57 -1.67 -1.75
N VAL A 72 -28.31 -0.73 -2.66
CA VAL A 72 -26.96 -0.22 -2.95
C VAL A 72 -26.43 0.60 -1.76
N GLN A 73 -27.29 1.39 -1.11
CA GLN A 73 -26.94 2.18 0.07
C GLN A 73 -26.46 1.31 1.25
N GLU A 74 -27.15 0.20 1.54
CA GLU A 74 -26.79 -0.68 2.67
C GLU A 74 -25.43 -1.35 2.45
N VAL A 75 -25.20 -1.83 1.23
CA VAL A 75 -23.94 -2.48 0.85
C VAL A 75 -22.77 -1.49 0.90
N ILE A 76 -22.97 -0.28 0.38
CA ILE A 76 -21.95 0.77 0.41
C ILE A 76 -21.66 1.22 1.84
N SER A 77 -22.69 1.43 2.67
CA SER A 77 -22.52 1.83 4.07
C SER A 77 -21.71 0.79 4.86
N GLY A 78 -21.95 -0.51 4.62
CA GLY A 78 -21.17 -1.60 5.19
C GLY A 78 -19.70 -1.58 4.74
N LEU A 79 -19.46 -1.34 3.44
CA LEU A 79 -18.11 -1.24 2.88
C LEU A 79 -17.34 -0.02 3.40
N THR A 80 -17.98 1.15 3.46
CA THR A 80 -17.40 2.39 4.01
C THR A 80 -16.97 2.20 5.46
N THR A 81 -17.80 1.52 6.26
CA THR A 81 -17.49 1.22 7.67
C THR A 81 -16.34 0.24 7.81
N MET A 82 -16.25 -0.77 6.94
CA MET A 82 -15.19 -1.79 6.99
C MET A 82 -13.84 -1.29 6.43
N MET A 83 -13.86 -0.43 5.41
CA MET A 83 -12.67 -0.05 4.65
C MET A 83 -12.12 1.32 5.06
N GLY A 84 -12.94 2.18 5.68
CA GLY A 84 -12.57 3.57 6.00
C GLY A 84 -12.51 4.50 4.79
N ASP A 85 -12.86 4.00 3.60
CA ASP A 85 -12.89 4.74 2.33
C ASP A 85 -14.29 5.31 2.06
N HIS A 86 -14.34 6.54 1.55
CA HIS A 86 -15.59 7.19 1.15
C HIS A 86 -15.95 6.76 -0.28
N ILE A 87 -17.00 5.96 -0.41
CA ILE A 87 -17.52 5.49 -1.71
C ILE A 87 -18.75 6.34 -2.02
N VAL A 88 -18.86 6.82 -3.26
CA VAL A 88 -20.01 7.58 -3.75
C VAL A 88 -20.49 6.92 -5.03
N VAL A 89 -21.79 6.59 -5.10
CA VAL A 89 -22.43 6.08 -6.30
C VAL A 89 -23.34 7.14 -6.89
N VAL A 90 -23.22 7.29 -8.21
CA VAL A 90 -23.93 8.30 -8.98
C VAL A 90 -24.73 7.58 -10.05
N ASP A 91 -26.00 7.93 -10.17
CA ASP A 91 -26.86 7.46 -11.25
C ASP A 91 -26.54 8.21 -12.57
N SER A 92 -27.04 7.67 -13.69
CA SER A 92 -27.03 8.25 -15.04
C SER A 92 -27.48 9.71 -15.12
N SER A 93 -28.29 10.17 -14.17
CA SER A 93 -28.74 11.55 -14.02
C SER A 93 -27.74 12.48 -13.31
N ASN A 94 -26.53 12.00 -12.98
CA ASN A 94 -25.55 12.66 -12.10
C ASN A 94 -26.05 12.91 -10.67
N THR A 95 -27.08 12.19 -10.23
CA THR A 95 -27.59 12.26 -8.85
C THR A 95 -26.83 11.29 -7.97
N VAL A 96 -26.37 11.74 -6.80
CA VAL A 96 -25.77 10.85 -5.78
C VAL A 96 -26.88 9.99 -5.17
N VAL A 97 -26.72 8.68 -5.25
CA VAL A 97 -27.71 7.69 -4.79
C VAL A 97 -27.25 6.88 -3.60
N ALA A 98 -25.95 6.89 -3.29
CA ALA A 98 -25.36 6.29 -2.10
C ALA A 98 -23.97 6.87 -1.81
#